data_AF-A0A0A9WG40-F1
#
_entry.id   AF-A0A0A9WG40-F1
#
_cell.length_a   1.000
_cell.length_b   1.000
_cell.length_c   1.000
_cell.angle_alpha   90.00
_cell.angle_beta   90.00
_cell.angle_gamma   90.00
#
_symmetry.space_group_name_H-M   'P 1'
#
loop_
_entity.id
_entity.type
_entity.pdbx_description
1 polymer ?
#
loop_
_entity_poly.entity_id
_entity_poly.type
_entity_poly.pdbx_seq_one_letter_code
_entity_poly.pdbx_strand_id
1 'polypeptide(L)'
;MTATTGVAAVQLGGCTLHHAFNIPIDTCNTNVTRQRWDINALRAIDVLVIDEVSLCSAELIDALDMEARLARMNVTPFGGIQVIACGDFLQLSNNAVLSALPAYEGEAFKHLIHVKLVTPMRHSEGDPLLDLLTDLRCGRFNAKTFASLDRPVCEDA
;
A
#
# COMPACT_ATOMS: atom_id res chain seq x y z
N MET A 1 -5.47 -12.05 -2.36
CA MET A 1 -5.05 -10.82 -3.06
C MET A 1 -5.77 -9.66 -2.43
N THR A 2 -5.06 -8.69 -1.85
CA THR A 2 -5.65 -7.50 -1.24
C THR A 2 -4.97 -6.22 -1.72
N ALA A 3 -5.68 -5.10 -1.60
CA ALA A 3 -5.12 -3.75 -1.78
C ALA A 3 -5.65 -2.80 -0.70
N THR A 4 -5.04 -1.62 -0.57
CA THR A 4 -5.49 -0.60 0.39
C THR A 4 -6.75 0.15 -0.08
N THR A 5 -6.94 0.33 -1.38
CA THR A 5 -8.11 1.00 -1.97
C THR A 5 -9.01 0.05 -2.76
N GLY A 6 -10.29 0.42 -2.87
CA GLY A 6 -11.27 -0.39 -3.62
C GLY A 6 -10.96 -0.50 -5.13
N VAL A 7 -10.47 0.59 -5.74
CA VAL A 7 -10.14 0.60 -7.17
C VAL A 7 -8.95 -0.33 -7.46
N ALA A 8 -7.87 -0.25 -6.66
CA ALA A 8 -6.72 -1.13 -6.80
C ALA A 8 -7.11 -2.60 -6.53
N ALA A 9 -7.95 -2.85 -5.53
CA ALA A 9 -8.43 -4.20 -5.23
C ALA A 9 -9.18 -4.82 -6.42
N VAL A 10 -10.06 -4.06 -7.09
CA VAL A 10 -10.78 -4.51 -8.27
C VAL A 10 -9.84 -4.80 -9.44
N GLN A 11 -8.82 -3.96 -9.65
CA GLN A 11 -7.81 -4.20 -10.70
C GLN A 11 -7.04 -5.50 -10.51
N LEU A 12 -6.84 -5.93 -9.27
CA LEU A 12 -6.21 -7.21 -8.93
C LEU A 12 -7.18 -8.39 -8.88
N GLY A 13 -8.48 -8.17 -9.12
CA GLY A 13 -9.51 -9.18 -8.92
C GLY A 13 -9.65 -9.64 -7.46
N GLY A 14 -9.26 -8.80 -6.51
CA GLY A 14 -9.28 -9.07 -5.07
C GLY A 14 -10.26 -8.19 -4.32
N CYS A 15 -9.97 -7.95 -3.03
CA CYS A 15 -10.75 -7.09 -2.16
C CYS A 15 -9.82 -6.18 -1.32
N THR A 16 -10.40 -5.23 -0.58
CA THR A 16 -9.58 -4.38 0.29
C THR A 16 -9.08 -5.14 1.52
N LEU A 17 -7.95 -4.70 2.09
CA LEU A 17 -7.41 -5.27 3.33
C LEU A 17 -8.44 -5.25 4.47
N HIS A 18 -9.17 -4.14 4.58
CA HIS A 18 -10.26 -3.97 5.54
C HIS A 18 -11.38 -4.98 5.34
N HIS A 19 -11.78 -5.23 4.10
CA HIS A 19 -12.82 -6.22 3.80
C HIS A 19 -12.34 -7.65 4.06
N ALA A 20 -11.10 -7.97 3.68
CA ALA A 20 -10.53 -9.31 3.78
C ALA A 20 -10.44 -9.83 5.22
N PHE A 21 -10.07 -8.96 6.16
CA PHE A 21 -9.83 -9.35 7.56
C PHE A 21 -10.78 -8.69 8.56
N ASN A 22 -11.84 -8.03 8.07
CA ASN A 22 -12.78 -7.27 8.90
C ASN A 22 -12.07 -6.27 9.83
N ILE A 23 -11.10 -5.55 9.27
CA ILE A 23 -10.26 -4.61 10.03
C ILE A 23 -11.11 -3.40 10.40
N PRO A 24 -11.17 -3.04 11.69
CA PRO A 24 -11.91 -1.87 12.14
C PRO A 24 -11.42 -0.61 11.44
N ILE A 25 -12.36 0.20 10.97
CA ILE A 25 -12.07 1.55 10.52
C ILE A 25 -12.34 2.46 11.72
N ASP A 26 -11.34 3.21 12.16
CA ASP A 26 -11.51 4.22 13.21
C ASP A 26 -12.36 5.38 12.68
N THR A 27 -13.67 5.16 12.61
CA THR A 27 -14.64 6.23 12.42
C THR A 27 -14.89 6.87 13.78
N CYS A 28 -14.81 8.19 13.87
CA CYS A 28 -15.14 9.00 15.04
C CYS A 28 -16.55 8.81 15.64
N ASN A 29 -17.36 7.90 15.09
CA ASN A 29 -18.68 7.55 15.58
C ASN A 29 -18.61 6.38 16.56
N THR A 30 -18.84 6.67 17.83
CA THR A 30 -18.78 5.76 18.98
C THR A 30 -19.89 4.70 19.03
N ASN A 31 -20.77 4.64 18.03
CA ASN A 31 -21.94 3.75 18.00
C ASN A 31 -21.81 2.57 17.01
N VAL A 32 -20.66 2.40 16.36
CA VAL A 32 -20.44 1.24 15.49
C VAL A 32 -19.99 0.07 16.36
N THR A 33 -20.71 -1.04 16.29
CA THR A 33 -20.30 -2.35 16.85
C THR A 33 -18.80 -2.54 16.64
N ARG A 34 -18.04 -2.78 17.72
CA ARG A 34 -16.60 -3.09 17.67
C ARG A 34 -16.39 -4.20 16.63
N GLN A 35 -16.00 -3.81 15.41
CA GLN A 35 -15.53 -4.75 14.43
C GLN A 35 -14.29 -5.41 15.02
N ARG A 36 -14.12 -6.70 14.74
CA ARG A 36 -12.99 -7.48 15.21
C ARG A 36 -12.39 -8.18 14.01
N TRP A 37 -11.09 -8.33 14.05
CA TRP A 37 -10.34 -9.09 13.08
C TRP A 37 -10.95 -10.48 12.86
N ASP A 38 -11.08 -10.88 11.61
CA ASP A 38 -11.55 -12.22 11.24
C ASP A 38 -10.43 -13.24 11.45
N ILE A 39 -10.46 -13.88 12.61
CA ILE A 39 -9.51 -14.91 13.03
C ILE A 39 -9.53 -16.10 12.05
N ASN A 40 -10.68 -16.44 11.48
CA ASN A 40 -10.78 -17.56 10.55
C ASN A 40 -10.13 -17.22 9.20
N ALA A 41 -10.27 -15.97 8.74
CA ALA A 41 -9.58 -15.49 7.55
C ALA A 41 -8.05 -15.55 7.71
N LEU A 42 -7.52 -15.07 8.84
CA LEU A 42 -6.08 -15.18 9.18
C LEU A 42 -5.62 -16.64 9.35
N ARG A 43 -6.53 -17.49 9.87
CA ARG A 43 -6.56 -18.96 9.81
C ARG A 43 -6.22 -19.54 8.44
N ALA A 44 -7.01 -19.12 7.47
CA ALA A 44 -7.18 -19.83 6.22
C ALA A 44 -6.11 -19.52 5.17
N ILE A 45 -5.38 -18.42 5.32
CA ILE A 45 -4.41 -17.98 4.31
C ILE A 45 -2.98 -18.42 4.62
N ASP A 46 -2.24 -18.76 3.56
CA ASP A 46 -0.80 -19.00 3.61
C ASP A 46 0.00 -17.82 3.03
N VAL A 47 -0.58 -17.09 2.08
CA VAL A 47 0.04 -15.95 1.39
C VAL A 47 -0.90 -14.74 1.41
N LEU A 48 -0.38 -13.58 1.79
CA LEU A 48 -1.04 -12.29 1.75
C LEU A 48 -0.31 -11.37 0.79
N VAL A 49 -0.99 -10.95 -0.27
CA VAL A 49 -0.49 -9.92 -1.19
C VAL A 49 -1.19 -8.60 -0.87
N ILE A 50 -0.43 -7.54 -0.59
CA ILE A 50 -0.90 -6.20 -0.27
C ILE A 50 -0.41 -5.24 -1.35
N ASP A 51 -1.31 -4.74 -2.18
CA ASP A 51 -0.99 -3.66 -3.12
C ASP A 51 -1.29 -2.27 -2.53
N GLU A 52 -0.57 -1.27 -3.02
CA GLU A 52 -0.59 0.11 -2.53
C GLU A 52 -0.26 0.24 -1.03
N VAL A 53 0.79 -0.47 -0.59
CA VAL A 53 1.24 -0.48 0.82
C VAL A 53 1.66 0.89 1.35
N SER A 54 1.94 1.87 0.49
CA SER A 54 2.24 3.24 0.89
C SER A 54 1.07 3.95 1.59
N LEU A 55 -0.15 3.45 1.38
CA LEU A 55 -1.35 3.91 2.06
C LEU A 55 -1.61 3.19 3.39
N CYS A 56 -0.86 2.13 3.72
CA CYS A 56 -0.89 1.52 5.05
C CYS A 56 -0.13 2.39 6.05
N SER A 57 -0.63 2.44 7.29
CA SER A 57 0.11 3.03 8.41
C SER A 57 0.94 1.97 9.13
N ALA A 58 1.94 2.41 9.91
CA ALA A 58 2.74 1.54 10.76
C ALA A 58 1.86 0.74 11.73
N GLU A 59 0.87 1.41 12.35
CA GLU A 59 -0.04 0.81 13.32
C GLU A 59 -0.89 -0.30 12.69
N LEU A 60 -1.34 -0.11 11.44
CA LEU A 60 -2.11 -1.12 10.72
C LEU A 60 -1.28 -2.37 10.44
N ILE A 61 -0.02 -2.20 10.01
CA ILE A 61 0.89 -3.31 9.70
C ILE A 61 1.27 -4.08 10.98
N ASP A 62 1.56 -3.38 12.07
CA ASP A 62 1.88 -4.00 13.35
C ASP A 62 0.65 -4.69 13.98
N ALA A 63 -0.54 -4.11 13.83
CA ALA A 63 -1.78 -4.76 14.25
C ALA A 63 -2.06 -6.04 13.44
N LEU A 64 -1.86 -6.01 12.11
CA LEU A 64 -1.99 -7.18 11.25
C LEU A 64 -1.03 -8.31 11.68
N ASP A 65 0.24 -7.98 11.96
CA ASP A 65 1.22 -8.94 12.46
C ASP A 65 0.80 -9.55 13.80
N MET A 66 0.43 -8.71 14.76
CA MET A 66 -0.02 -9.15 16.09
C MET A 66 -1.23 -10.08 16.00
N GLU A 67 -2.27 -9.68 15.26
CA GLU A 67 -3.50 -10.45 15.12
C GLU A 67 -3.26 -11.75 14.36
N ALA A 68 -2.38 -11.77 13.35
CA ALA A 68 -2.00 -12.99 12.66
C ALA A 68 -1.25 -13.97 13.58
N ARG A 69 -0.32 -13.48 14.41
CA ARG A 69 0.41 -14.28 15.40
C ARG A 69 -0.55 -14.90 16.43
N LEU A 70 -1.49 -14.10 16.94
CA LEU A 70 -2.52 -14.55 17.88
C LEU A 70 -3.47 -15.56 17.25
N ALA A 71 -3.97 -15.28 16.05
CA ALA A 71 -4.88 -16.17 15.34
C ALA A 71 -4.22 -17.54 15.11
N ARG A 72 -2.98 -17.56 14.62
CA ARG A 72 -2.26 -18.78 14.22
C ARG A 72 -1.49 -19.46 15.35
N MET A 73 -1.48 -18.87 16.55
CA MET A 73 -0.66 -19.34 17.69
C MET A 73 0.82 -19.52 17.29
N ASN A 74 1.32 -18.61 16.46
CA ASN A 74 2.66 -18.68 15.89
C ASN A 74 3.39 -17.35 16.12
N VAL A 75 4.55 -17.39 16.76
CA VAL A 75 5.32 -16.20 17.15
C VAL A 75 6.15 -15.61 16.01
N THR A 76 6.29 -16.32 14.89
CA THR A 76 7.00 -15.80 13.71
C THR A 76 6.27 -14.59 13.12
N PRO A 77 6.97 -13.68 12.42
CA PRO A 77 6.32 -12.55 11.74
C PRO A 77 5.10 -12.97 10.93
N PHE A 78 4.04 -12.17 11.04
CA PHE A 78 2.71 -12.35 10.46
C PHE A 78 2.09 -13.73 10.75
N GLY A 79 2.40 -14.34 11.89
CA GLY A 79 1.94 -15.69 12.23
C GLY A 79 2.42 -16.77 11.26
N GLY A 80 3.49 -16.50 10.50
CA GLY A 80 4.03 -17.38 9.48
C GLY A 80 3.36 -17.25 8.10
N ILE A 81 2.48 -16.26 7.91
CA ILE A 81 1.93 -15.93 6.60
C ILE A 81 3.04 -15.31 5.74
N GLN A 82 3.16 -15.77 4.50
CA GLN A 82 4.04 -15.10 3.53
C GLN A 82 3.41 -13.79 3.09
N VAL A 83 4.02 -12.66 3.42
CA VAL A 83 3.54 -11.34 3.03
C VAL A 83 4.32 -10.82 1.82
N ILE A 84 3.59 -10.42 0.78
CA ILE A 84 4.12 -9.74 -0.41
C ILE A 84 3.47 -8.36 -0.46
N ALA A 85 4.23 -7.32 -0.13
CA ALA A 85 3.76 -5.95 -0.17
C ALA A 85 4.33 -5.23 -1.40
N CYS A 86 3.48 -4.56 -2.16
CA CYS A 86 3.85 -3.73 -3.30
C CYS A 86 3.33 -2.30 -3.09
N GLY A 87 4.07 -1.32 -3.57
CA GLY A 87 3.68 0.07 -3.51
C GLY A 87 4.85 1.02 -3.63
N ASP A 88 4.56 2.30 -3.51
CA ASP A 88 5.51 3.37 -3.74
C ASP A 88 5.31 4.52 -2.74
N PHE A 89 6.19 4.58 -1.74
CA PHE A 89 6.12 5.59 -0.69
C PHE A 89 6.35 7.03 -1.17
N LEU A 90 6.80 7.23 -2.41
CA LEU A 90 6.93 8.56 -3.02
C LEU A 90 5.68 8.98 -3.83
N GLN A 91 4.66 8.12 -3.96
CA GLN A 91 3.40 8.46 -4.59
C GLN A 91 2.43 9.10 -3.58
N LEU A 92 1.55 8.27 -3.00
CA LEU A 92 0.56 8.70 -2.02
C LEU A 92 0.90 8.08 -0.68
N SER A 93 0.92 8.91 0.36
CA SER A 93 0.98 8.49 1.74
C SER A 93 -0.35 8.76 2.44
N ASN A 94 -0.72 7.90 3.37
CA ASN A 94 -1.91 8.09 4.18
C ASN A 94 -1.69 9.18 5.24
N ASN A 95 -1.95 10.42 4.86
CA ASN A 95 -1.82 11.59 5.74
C ASN A 95 -3.16 12.00 6.38
N ALA A 96 -4.20 11.16 6.29
CA ALA A 96 -5.54 11.48 6.78
C ALA A 96 -5.57 11.67 8.31
N VAL A 97 -4.61 11.09 9.01
CA VAL A 97 -4.39 11.30 10.44
C VAL A 97 -3.00 11.92 10.60
N LEU A 98 -2.93 13.15 11.11
CA LEU A 98 -1.70 13.93 11.32
C LEU A 98 -0.61 13.22 12.16
N SER A 99 -0.94 12.08 12.79
CA SER A 99 -0.04 11.29 13.63
C SER A 99 0.26 9.89 13.11
N ALA A 100 -0.33 9.44 12.00
CA ALA A 100 -0.09 8.09 11.48
C ALA A 100 1.29 8.02 10.83
N LEU A 101 2.12 7.09 11.30
CA LEU A 101 3.43 6.86 10.71
C LEU A 101 3.28 6.02 9.43
N PRO A 102 4.15 6.20 8.42
CA PRO A 102 4.19 5.35 7.23
C PRO A 102 4.42 3.88 7.58
N ALA A 103 3.88 2.94 6.78
CA ALA A 103 4.04 1.50 7.00
C ALA A 103 5.47 1.03 7.29
N TYR A 104 6.48 1.64 6.63
CA TYR A 104 7.88 1.25 6.79
C TYR A 104 8.49 1.58 8.16
N GLU A 105 7.83 2.41 8.96
CA GLU A 105 8.24 2.71 10.35
C GLU A 105 7.78 1.61 11.33
N GLY A 106 6.83 0.75 10.94
CA GLY A 106 6.32 -0.33 11.79
C GLY A 106 7.35 -1.42 12.07
N GLU A 107 7.30 -2.03 13.25
CA GLU A 107 8.23 -3.10 13.63
C GLU A 107 8.07 -4.34 12.74
N ALA A 108 6.83 -4.69 12.40
CA ALA A 108 6.55 -5.83 11.56
C ALA A 108 7.05 -5.63 10.11
N PHE A 109 7.10 -4.39 9.62
CA PHE A 109 7.60 -4.07 8.29
C PHE A 109 9.09 -4.39 8.13
N LYS A 110 9.87 -4.29 9.21
CA LYS A 110 11.31 -4.59 9.23
C LYS A 110 11.61 -6.08 8.97
N HIS A 111 10.62 -6.96 9.12
CA HIS A 111 10.76 -8.37 8.79
C HIS A 111 10.60 -8.67 7.29
N LEU A 112 10.19 -7.68 6.48
CA LEU A 112 10.05 -7.84 5.03
C LEU A 112 11.39 -7.67 4.31
N ILE A 113 11.53 -8.35 3.17
CA ILE A 113 12.68 -8.20 2.29
C ILE A 113 12.36 -7.14 1.25
N HIS A 114 13.20 -6.11 1.16
CA HIS A 114 13.00 -5.00 0.24
C HIS A 114 13.60 -5.30 -1.13
N VAL A 115 12.77 -5.23 -2.18
CA VAL A 115 13.19 -5.32 -3.57
C VAL A 115 12.73 -4.07 -4.29
N LYS A 116 13.68 -3.37 -4.95
CA LYS A 116 13.38 -2.19 -5.76
C LYS A 116 13.33 -2.59 -7.24
N LEU A 117 12.19 -2.38 -7.88
CA LEU A 117 12.08 -2.45 -9.33
C LEU A 117 12.71 -1.19 -9.93
N VAL A 118 13.63 -1.36 -10.87
CA VAL A 118 14.40 -0.25 -11.47
C VAL A 118 14.02 0.03 -12.92
N THR A 119 13.40 -0.93 -13.60
CA THR A 119 13.01 -0.82 -15.01
C THR A 119 11.55 -0.41 -15.11
N PRO A 120 11.24 0.82 -15.56
CA PRO A 120 9.87 1.25 -15.81
C PRO A 120 9.32 0.56 -17.06
N MET A 121 8.08 0.07 -16.96
CA MET A 121 7.40 -0.63 -18.07
C MET A 121 6.23 0.16 -18.67
N ARG A 122 5.85 1.29 -18.05
CA ARG A 122 4.70 2.11 -18.47
C ARG A 122 5.02 3.05 -19.63
N HIS A 123 6.26 3.54 -19.70
CA HIS A 123 6.74 4.43 -20.75
C HIS A 123 7.80 3.70 -21.57
N SER A 124 7.95 4.11 -22.84
CA SER A 124 8.99 3.57 -23.71
C SER A 124 10.38 4.06 -23.28
N GLU A 125 11.41 3.30 -23.62
CA GLU A 125 12.80 3.71 -23.38
C GLU A 125 13.11 5.03 -24.10
N GLY A 126 13.72 5.99 -23.39
CA GLY A 126 14.05 7.31 -23.92
C GLY A 126 12.89 8.31 -23.99
N ASP A 127 11.72 8.00 -23.41
CA ASP A 127 10.60 8.93 -23.32
C ASP A 127 10.97 10.13 -22.41
N PRO A 128 11.02 11.38 -22.91
CA PRO A 128 11.32 12.56 -22.10
C PRO A 128 10.35 12.78 -20.93
N LEU A 129 9.12 12.26 -21.04
CA LEU A 129 8.13 12.29 -19.96
C LEU A 129 8.57 11.43 -18.77
N LEU A 130 9.23 10.29 -19.02
CA LEU A 130 9.71 9.40 -17.97
C LEU A 130 10.77 10.06 -17.10
N ASP A 131 11.70 10.80 -17.72
CA ASP A 131 12.74 11.53 -17.01
C ASP A 131 12.13 12.63 -16.12
N LEU A 132 11.18 13.39 -16.68
CA LEU A 132 10.43 14.40 -15.93
C LEU A 132 9.66 13.81 -14.75
N LEU A 133 8.94 12.70 -14.95
CA LEU A 133 8.18 12.04 -13.88
C LEU A 133 9.11 11.47 -12.79
N THR A 134 10.28 10.97 -13.17
CA THR A 134 11.29 10.46 -12.23
C THR A 134 11.90 11.57 -11.39
N ASP A 135 12.14 12.74 -11.98
CA ASP A 135 12.57 13.93 -11.26
C ASP A 135 11.50 14.43 -10.30
N LEU A 136 10.25 14.56 -10.77
CA LEU A 136 9.12 14.98 -9.95
C LEU A 136 8.87 14.04 -8.76
N ARG A 137 8.97 12.73 -8.99
CA ARG A 137 8.86 11.71 -7.93
C ARG A 137 9.87 11.91 -6.80
N CYS A 138 11.08 12.38 -7.11
CA CYS A 138 12.11 12.69 -6.11
C CYS A 138 12.03 14.13 -5.59
N GLY A 139 11.03 14.92 -6.01
CA GLY A 139 10.93 16.34 -5.67
C GLY A 139 11.94 17.24 -6.38
N ARG A 140 12.62 16.76 -7.45
CA ARG A 140 13.48 17.59 -8.28
C ARG A 140 12.62 18.34 -9.30
N PHE A 141 12.59 19.66 -9.19
CA PHE A 141 11.77 20.50 -10.04
C PHE A 141 12.62 21.29 -11.05
N ASN A 142 12.27 21.19 -12.33
CA ASN A 142 12.83 22.02 -13.39
C ASN A 142 11.69 22.73 -14.14
N ALA A 143 11.60 24.06 -13.96
CA ALA A 143 10.53 24.86 -14.55
C ALA A 143 10.44 24.74 -16.08
N LYS A 144 11.57 24.59 -16.79
CA LYS A 144 11.59 24.47 -18.25
C LYS A 144 10.97 23.16 -18.70
N THR A 145 11.38 22.04 -18.08
CA THR A 145 10.86 20.71 -18.40
C THR A 145 9.41 20.59 -17.97
N PHE A 146 9.03 21.17 -16.84
CA PHE A 146 7.66 21.18 -16.36
C PHE A 146 6.70 21.92 -17.31
N ALA A 147 7.13 23.06 -17.86
CA ALA A 147 6.34 23.80 -18.85
C ALA A 147 6.01 23.01 -20.12
N SER A 148 6.75 21.92 -20.42
CA SER A 148 6.43 21.03 -21.54
C SER A 148 5.16 20.19 -21.30
N LEU A 149 4.66 20.13 -20.06
CA LEU A 149 3.38 19.49 -19.71
C LEU A 149 2.17 20.31 -20.18
N ASP A 150 2.30 21.63 -20.34
CA ASP A 150 1.23 22.53 -20.84
C ASP A 150 0.97 22.37 -22.35
N ARG A 151 1.35 21.23 -22.92
CA ARG A 151 1.06 20.89 -24.31
C ARG A 151 -0.43 20.56 -24.47
N PRO A 152 -1.06 20.92 -25.61
CA PRO A 152 -2.41 20.49 -25.90
C PRO A 152 -2.47 18.95 -25.94
N VAL A 153 -3.47 18.38 -25.27
CA VAL A 153 -3.77 16.95 -25.36
C VAL A 153 -4.29 16.71 -26.77
N CYS A 154 -3.71 15.76 -27.49
CA CYS A 154 -4.22 15.38 -28.81
C CYS A 154 -5.61 14.75 -28.59
N GLU A 155 -6.66 15.35 -29.16
CA GLU A 155 -8.03 14.86 -29.02
C GLU A 155 -8.29 13.55 -29.79
N ASP A 156 -7.31 13.11 -30.58
CA ASP A 156 -7.38 11.90 -31.40
C ASP A 156 -6.58 10.75 -30.75
N ALA A 157 -7.21 10.04 -29.81
CA ALA A 157 -6.75 8.73 -29.31
C ALA A 157 -7.94 7.83 -28.96
#